data_AF-A0A3D5A2D7-F1
#
_entry.id   AF-A0A3D5A2D7-F1
#
_cell.length_a   1.000
_cell.length_b   1.000
_cell.length_c   1.000
_cell.angle_alpha   90.00
_cell.angle_beta   90.00
_cell.angle_gamma   90.00
#
_symmetry.space_group_name_H-M   'P 1'
#
loop_
_entity.id
_entity.type
_entity.pdbx_description
1 polymer ?
#
loop_
_entity_poly.entity_id
_entity_poly.type
_entity_poly.pdbx_seq_one_letter_code
_entity_poly.pdbx_strand_id
1 'polypeptide(L)'
;MARAYLLYWKRDYAQAINDLQGLPTSVAADPDAALLLAWAYLGAGNYVAAKATAYGVISSDIVTQRGVYEVAGQAAMRMGDAEGALDHFCLALSAGSRSAVAADGIRELCRMRMVPYSSVRRQLTQVYRYSDDPDPVLQLARGLSQLSGYERLERWVRDRAGTVG
;
A
#
# COMPACT_ATOMS: atom_id res chain seq x y z
N MET A 1 -17.64 -4.92 15.76
CA MET A 1 -16.74 -5.40 14.70
C MET A 1 -17.48 -6.03 13.52
N ALA A 2 -18.16 -7.19 13.67
CA ALA A 2 -18.79 -7.90 12.54
C ALA A 2 -19.79 -7.05 11.71
N ARG A 3 -20.63 -6.23 12.37
CA ARG A 3 -21.56 -5.33 11.67
C ARG A 3 -20.82 -4.25 10.86
N ALA A 4 -19.85 -3.56 11.45
CA ALA A 4 -19.05 -2.56 10.77
C ALA A 4 -18.33 -3.12 9.54
N TYR A 5 -17.81 -4.34 9.64
CA TYR A 5 -17.20 -5.05 8.52
C TYR A 5 -18.20 -5.28 7.37
N LEU A 6 -19.42 -5.73 7.68
CA LEU A 6 -20.47 -5.88 6.67
C LEU A 6 -20.88 -4.54 6.03
N LEU A 7 -20.96 -3.47 6.82
CA LEU A 7 -21.26 -2.13 6.34
C LEU A 7 -20.18 -1.62 5.38
N TYR A 8 -18.90 -1.82 5.73
CA TYR A 8 -17.77 -1.52 4.86
C TYR A 8 -17.88 -2.24 3.50
N TRP A 9 -18.17 -3.55 3.50
CA TRP A 9 -18.35 -4.32 2.26
C TRP A 9 -19.55 -3.87 1.42
N LYS A 10 -20.62 -3.43 2.07
CA LYS A 10 -21.78 -2.80 1.40
C LYS A 10 -21.52 -1.38 0.94
N ARG A 11 -20.31 -0.85 1.18
CA ARG A 11 -19.91 0.54 0.91
C ARG A 11 -20.71 1.59 1.70
N ASP A 12 -21.36 1.17 2.78
CA ASP A 12 -21.95 2.08 3.75
C ASP A 12 -20.87 2.56 4.72
N TYR A 13 -19.95 3.35 4.19
CA TYR A 13 -18.77 3.79 4.93
C TYR A 13 -19.12 4.73 6.07
N ALA A 14 -20.16 5.56 5.90
CA ALA A 14 -20.61 6.47 6.95
C ALA A 14 -21.09 5.70 8.18
N GLN A 15 -21.94 4.67 7.98
CA GLN A 15 -22.40 3.86 9.10
C GLN A 15 -21.30 2.97 9.66
N ALA A 16 -20.40 2.43 8.81
CA ALA A 16 -19.25 1.66 9.27
C ALA A 16 -18.32 2.50 10.17
N ILE A 17 -18.03 3.75 9.78
CA ILE A 17 -17.22 4.69 10.58
C ILE A 17 -17.91 4.94 11.94
N ASN A 18 -19.21 5.23 11.93
CA ASN A 18 -19.95 5.48 13.16
C ASN A 18 -19.91 4.27 14.11
N ASP A 19 -20.14 3.06 13.59
CA ASP A 19 -20.08 1.82 14.37
C ASP A 19 -18.67 1.56 14.94
N LEU A 20 -17.61 1.92 14.21
CA LEU A 20 -16.21 1.71 14.64
C LEU A 20 -15.76 2.76 15.65
N GLN A 21 -16.17 4.02 15.49
CA GLN A 21 -15.89 5.09 16.45
C GLN A 21 -16.66 4.90 17.77
N GLY A 22 -17.81 4.24 17.73
CA GLY A 22 -18.61 3.90 18.91
C GLY A 22 -18.12 2.65 19.66
N LEU A 23 -17.03 2.01 19.24
CA LEU A 23 -16.50 0.85 19.93
C LEU A 23 -15.94 1.21 21.33
N PRO A 24 -16.04 0.31 22.31
CA PRO A 24 -15.32 0.47 23.57
C PRO A 24 -13.81 0.62 23.34
N THR A 25 -13.13 1.42 24.16
CA THR A 25 -11.70 1.74 24.01
C THR A 25 -10.81 0.51 23.83
N SER A 26 -11.07 -0.57 24.57
CA SER A 26 -10.31 -1.82 24.46
C SER A 26 -10.44 -2.51 23.10
N VAL A 27 -11.60 -2.36 22.44
CA VAL A 27 -11.86 -2.92 21.10
C VAL A 27 -11.40 -1.94 20.02
N ALA A 28 -11.54 -0.63 20.24
CA ALA A 28 -11.03 0.38 19.31
C ALA A 28 -9.49 0.37 19.21
N ALA A 29 -8.80 -0.06 20.27
CA ALA A 29 -7.35 -0.23 20.29
C ALA A 29 -6.87 -1.51 19.57
N ASP A 30 -7.78 -2.42 19.20
CA ASP A 30 -7.45 -3.60 18.40
C ASP A 30 -6.95 -3.17 17.01
N PRO A 31 -5.77 -3.66 16.56
CA PRO A 31 -5.19 -3.24 15.30
C PRO A 31 -6.09 -3.47 14.08
N ASP A 32 -6.87 -4.55 14.07
CA ASP A 32 -7.76 -4.86 12.95
C ASP A 32 -9.00 -3.95 12.96
N ALA A 33 -9.50 -3.59 14.15
CA ALA A 33 -10.57 -2.58 14.28
C ALA A 33 -10.14 -1.22 13.76
N ALA A 34 -8.95 -0.77 14.19
CA ALA A 34 -8.39 0.50 13.79
C ALA A 34 -8.03 0.53 12.29
N LEU A 35 -7.51 -0.58 11.75
CA LEU A 35 -7.26 -0.71 10.31
C LEU A 35 -8.56 -0.69 9.50
N LEU A 36 -9.61 -1.40 9.95
CA LEU A 36 -10.92 -1.35 9.30
C LEU A 36 -11.51 0.06 9.30
N LEU A 37 -11.30 0.84 10.37
CA LEU A 37 -11.70 2.24 10.41
C LEU A 37 -10.93 3.09 9.39
N ALA A 38 -9.63 2.86 9.24
CA ALA A 38 -8.81 3.53 8.23
C ALA A 38 -9.30 3.22 6.80
N TRP A 39 -9.65 1.96 6.52
CA TRP A 39 -10.27 1.54 5.26
C TRP A 39 -11.64 2.19 5.03
N ALA A 40 -12.46 2.29 6.07
CA ALA A 40 -13.77 2.94 5.96
C ALA A 40 -13.62 4.44 5.66
N TYR A 41 -12.68 5.14 6.29
CA TYR A 41 -12.37 6.53 5.94
C TYR A 41 -11.88 6.67 4.50
N LEU A 42 -11.02 5.75 4.03
CA LEU A 42 -10.54 5.74 2.65
C LEU A 42 -11.71 5.59 1.68
N GLY A 43 -12.62 4.64 1.94
CA GLY A 43 -13.83 4.41 1.13
C GLY A 43 -14.79 5.60 1.13
N ALA A 44 -14.88 6.32 2.26
CA ALA A 44 -15.67 7.54 2.39
C ALA A 44 -15.02 8.78 1.71
N GLY A 45 -13.82 8.65 1.16
CA GLY A 45 -13.07 9.77 0.58
C GLY A 45 -12.40 10.69 1.60
N ASN A 46 -12.40 10.34 2.89
CA ASN A 46 -11.72 11.10 3.94
C ASN A 46 -10.25 10.67 4.05
N TYR A 47 -9.44 11.06 3.06
CA TYR A 47 -8.06 10.59 2.90
C TYR A 47 -7.14 11.03 4.04
N VAL A 48 -7.38 12.21 4.62
CA VAL A 48 -6.60 12.72 5.76
C VAL A 48 -6.83 11.83 6.99
N ALA A 49 -8.10 11.55 7.33
CA ALA A 49 -8.42 10.66 8.43
C ALA A 49 -7.95 9.23 8.16
N ALA A 50 -8.11 8.73 6.93
CA ALA A 50 -7.64 7.40 6.55
C ALA A 50 -6.14 7.22 6.82
N LYS A 51 -5.31 8.16 6.34
CA LYS A 51 -3.85 8.13 6.54
C LYS A 51 -3.49 8.27 8.02
N ALA A 52 -4.12 9.19 8.74
CA ALA A 52 -3.85 9.41 10.17
C ALA A 52 -4.24 8.18 11.02
N THR A 53 -5.42 7.60 10.79
CA THR A 53 -5.86 6.39 11.48
C THR A 53 -4.96 5.19 11.16
N ALA A 54 -4.58 5.00 9.90
CA ALA A 54 -3.68 3.92 9.50
C ALA A 54 -2.34 3.97 10.25
N TYR A 55 -1.70 5.14 10.36
CA TYR A 55 -0.44 5.26 11.11
C TYR A 55 -0.57 5.06 12.62
N GLY A 56 -1.76 5.26 13.17
CA GLY A 56 -2.03 4.96 14.58
C GLY A 56 -2.07 3.46 14.88
N VAL A 57 -2.16 2.60 13.85
CA VAL A 57 -2.19 1.15 14.00
C VAL A 57 -0.79 0.61 14.23
N ILE A 58 -0.58 -0.02 15.39
CA ILE A 58 0.67 -0.72 15.73
C ILE A 58 0.37 -2.21 15.81
N SER A 59 0.93 -2.99 14.89
CA SER A 59 0.78 -4.45 14.86
C SER A 59 2.09 -5.11 14.43
N SER A 60 2.40 -6.27 15.02
CA SER A 60 3.47 -7.16 14.53
C SER A 60 2.96 -8.18 13.51
N ASP A 61 1.65 -8.21 13.24
CA ASP A 61 1.07 -9.04 12.18
C ASP A 61 1.37 -8.43 10.81
N ILE A 62 1.95 -9.24 9.93
CA ILE A 62 2.37 -8.83 8.59
C ILE A 62 1.17 -8.38 7.74
N VAL A 63 0.01 -9.01 7.87
CA VAL A 63 -1.18 -8.68 7.07
C VAL A 63 -1.73 -7.32 7.50
N THR A 64 -1.86 -7.08 8.81
CA THR A 64 -2.30 -5.79 9.35
C THR A 64 -1.29 -4.69 9.00
N GLN A 65 0.01 -4.92 9.21
CA GLN A 65 1.06 -3.92 8.92
C GLN A 65 1.10 -3.56 7.43
N ARG A 66 0.97 -4.55 6.54
CA ARG A 66 0.85 -4.31 5.10
C ARG A 66 -0.39 -3.50 4.77
N GLY A 67 -1.54 -3.83 5.36
CA GLY A 67 -2.79 -3.10 5.18
C GLY A 67 -2.70 -1.62 5.58
N VAL A 68 -1.96 -1.31 6.66
CA VAL A 68 -1.68 0.07 7.08
C VAL A 68 -0.99 0.86 5.97
N TYR A 69 0.07 0.29 5.38
CA TYR A 69 0.80 0.93 4.30
C TYR A 69 -0.03 1.03 3.01
N GLU A 70 -0.87 0.04 2.71
CA GLU A 70 -1.80 0.07 1.57
C GLU A 70 -2.83 1.20 1.68
N VAL A 71 -3.41 1.41 2.87
CA VAL A 71 -4.35 2.53 3.12
C VAL A 71 -3.64 3.86 2.98
N ALA A 72 -2.48 4.00 3.62
CA ALA A 72 -1.70 5.23 3.58
C ALA A 72 -1.26 5.59 2.16
N GLY A 73 -0.86 4.60 1.35
CA GLY A 73 -0.47 4.79 -0.05
C GLY A 73 -1.63 5.22 -0.93
N GLN A 74 -2.79 4.57 -0.80
CA GLN A 74 -4.00 4.97 -1.53
C GLN A 74 -4.48 6.36 -1.11
N ALA A 75 -4.49 6.66 0.19
CA ALA A 75 -4.86 7.98 0.68
C ALA A 75 -3.91 9.07 0.14
N ALA A 76 -2.59 8.85 0.23
CA ALA A 76 -1.59 9.77 -0.32
C ALA A 76 -1.79 10.02 -1.81
N MET A 77 -2.02 8.96 -2.58
CA MET A 77 -2.28 9.06 -4.02
C MET A 77 -3.52 9.91 -4.31
N ARG A 78 -4.61 9.71 -3.56
CA ARG A 78 -5.86 10.48 -3.71
C ARG A 78 -5.72 11.94 -3.27
N MET A 79 -4.77 12.24 -2.39
CA MET A 79 -4.40 13.61 -2.00
C MET A 79 -3.42 14.28 -2.99
N GLY A 80 -2.96 13.57 -4.03
CA GLY A 80 -1.99 14.09 -5.00
C GLY A 80 -0.52 13.97 -4.56
N ASP A 81 -0.25 13.33 -3.42
CA ASP A 81 1.09 13.06 -2.90
C ASP A 81 1.66 11.78 -3.55
N ALA A 82 2.13 11.91 -4.79
CA ALA A 82 2.59 10.78 -5.61
C ALA A 82 3.84 10.08 -5.07
N GLU A 83 4.84 10.85 -4.63
CA GLU A 83 6.08 10.31 -4.04
C GLU A 83 5.77 9.66 -2.68
N GLY A 84 4.96 10.31 -1.85
CA GLY A 84 4.50 9.69 -0.60
C GLY A 84 3.71 8.41 -0.86
N ALA A 85 2.84 8.37 -1.88
CA ALA A 85 2.12 7.15 -2.24
C ALA A 85 3.07 6.02 -2.66
N LEU A 86 4.07 6.32 -3.48
CA LEU A 86 5.10 5.37 -3.89
C LEU A 86 5.84 4.79 -2.68
N ASP A 87 6.26 5.65 -1.74
CA ASP A 87 6.96 5.23 -0.52
C ASP A 87 6.11 4.25 0.30
N HIS A 88 4.82 4.54 0.48
CA HIS A 88 3.91 3.67 1.21
C HIS A 88 3.66 2.33 0.51
N PHE A 89 3.43 2.33 -0.80
CA PHE A 89 3.28 1.08 -1.53
C PHE A 89 4.56 0.23 -1.48
N CYS A 90 5.74 0.85 -1.50
CA CYS A 90 6.99 0.12 -1.32
C CYS A 90 7.15 -0.42 0.11
N LEU A 91 6.72 0.30 1.15
CA LEU A 91 6.66 -0.24 2.52
C LEU A 91 5.68 -1.43 2.62
N ALA A 92 4.54 -1.38 1.93
CA ALA A 92 3.60 -2.51 1.87
C ALA A 92 4.24 -3.74 1.21
N LEU A 93 5.00 -3.56 0.12
CA LEU A 93 5.75 -4.65 -0.51
C LEU A 93 6.89 -5.17 0.38
N SER A 94 7.53 -4.32 1.18
CA SER A 94 8.54 -4.77 2.15
C SER A 94 7.92 -5.59 3.29
N ALA A 95 6.73 -5.20 3.76
CA ALA A 95 5.98 -5.98 4.76
C ALA A 95 5.48 -7.31 4.16
N GLY A 96 5.04 -7.31 2.90
CA GLY A 96 4.71 -8.53 2.17
C GLY A 96 4.77 -8.32 0.67
N SER A 97 5.75 -8.97 0.02
CA SER A 97 6.13 -8.73 -1.38
C SER A 97 5.03 -9.05 -2.41
N ARG A 98 3.99 -9.76 -1.99
CA ARG A 98 2.85 -10.16 -2.83
C ARG A 98 1.60 -9.28 -2.68
N SER A 99 1.73 -8.05 -2.17
CA SER A 99 0.61 -7.10 -2.15
C SER A 99 0.17 -6.73 -3.57
N ALA A 100 -1.01 -7.21 -3.99
CA ALA A 100 -1.62 -6.80 -5.25
C ALA A 100 -1.97 -5.30 -5.24
N VAL A 101 -2.51 -4.79 -4.12
CA VAL A 101 -2.89 -3.38 -3.95
C VAL A 101 -1.69 -2.47 -4.13
N ALA A 102 -0.55 -2.79 -3.49
CA ALA A 102 0.65 -1.98 -3.62
C ALA A 102 1.26 -2.04 -5.03
N ALA A 103 1.32 -3.24 -5.62
CA ALA A 103 1.81 -3.41 -6.97
C ALA A 103 0.96 -2.63 -7.99
N ASP A 104 -0.36 -2.66 -7.87
CA ASP A 104 -1.28 -1.92 -8.74
C ASP A 104 -1.20 -0.41 -8.51
N GLY A 105 -1.06 0.03 -7.26
CA GLY A 105 -0.82 1.43 -6.93
C GLY A 105 0.46 1.98 -7.58
N ILE A 106 1.57 1.23 -7.53
CA ILE A 106 2.82 1.61 -8.19
C ILE A 106 2.66 1.63 -9.72
N ARG A 107 1.96 0.64 -10.30
CA ARG A 107 1.66 0.61 -11.75
C ARG A 107 0.85 1.83 -12.18
N GLU A 108 -0.15 2.22 -11.40
CA GLU A 108 -0.97 3.40 -11.66
C GLU A 108 -0.13 4.68 -11.64
N LEU A 109 0.67 4.88 -10.58
CA LEU A 109 1.58 6.03 -10.47
C LEU A 109 2.54 6.12 -11.67
N CYS A 110 3.07 4.99 -12.13
CA CYS A 110 3.95 4.95 -13.30
C CYS A 110 3.19 5.22 -14.60
N ARG A 111 2.02 4.61 -14.80
CA ARG A 111 1.20 4.76 -16.01
C ARG A 111 0.74 6.21 -16.18
N MET A 112 0.37 6.87 -15.09
CA MET A 112 0.02 8.28 -15.06
C MET A 112 1.24 9.22 -15.09
N ARG A 113 2.47 8.67 -15.11
CA ARG A 113 3.75 9.41 -15.05
C ARG A 113 3.84 10.39 -13.87
N MET A 114 3.27 10.00 -12.72
CA MET A 114 3.24 10.82 -11.52
C MET A 114 4.53 10.74 -10.70
N VAL A 115 5.38 9.74 -10.96
CA VAL A 115 6.66 9.54 -10.27
C VAL A 115 7.79 9.28 -11.29
N PRO A 116 8.98 9.85 -11.14
CA PRO A 116 10.06 9.64 -12.08
C PRO A 116 10.66 8.23 -11.94
N TYR A 117 11.25 7.72 -13.03
CA TYR A 117 11.98 6.45 -13.04
C TYR A 117 13.02 6.34 -11.93
N SER A 118 13.72 7.44 -11.59
CA SER A 118 14.74 7.46 -10.54
C SER A 118 14.18 7.09 -9.16
N SER A 119 13.00 7.62 -8.81
CA SER A 119 12.31 7.31 -7.55
C SER A 119 11.86 5.85 -7.51
N VAL A 120 11.20 5.37 -8.57
CA VAL A 120 10.74 3.98 -8.68
C VAL A 120 11.91 3.01 -8.57
N ARG A 121 13.00 3.23 -9.33
CA ARG A 121 14.20 2.39 -9.27
C ARG A 121 14.81 2.36 -7.88
N ARG A 122 14.94 3.53 -7.23
CA ARG A 122 15.50 3.64 -5.88
C ARG A 122 14.67 2.81 -4.90
N GLN A 123 13.35 2.99 -4.90
CA GLN A 123 12.45 2.31 -3.98
C GLN A 123 12.41 0.80 -4.23
N LEU A 124 12.23 0.35 -5.47
CA LEU A 124 12.25 -1.09 -5.78
C LEU A 124 13.60 -1.75 -5.45
N THR A 125 14.71 -1.01 -5.53
CA THR A 125 16.02 -1.52 -5.09
C THR A 125 16.07 -1.74 -3.58
N GLN A 126 15.45 -0.86 -2.79
CA GLN A 126 15.36 -1.04 -1.34
C GLN A 126 14.47 -2.25 -1.00
N VAL A 127 13.26 -2.31 -1.58
CA VAL A 127 12.35 -3.45 -1.36
C VAL A 127 13.02 -4.76 -1.75
N TYR A 128 13.65 -4.83 -2.94
CA TYR A 128 14.36 -6.02 -3.40
C TYR A 128 15.44 -6.49 -2.42
N ARG A 129 16.22 -5.56 -1.85
CA ARG A 129 17.36 -5.89 -0.98
C ARG A 129 16.93 -6.52 0.35
N TYR A 130 15.75 -6.14 0.84
CA TYR A 130 15.27 -6.52 2.17
C TYR A 130 14.06 -7.45 2.14
N SER A 131 13.65 -7.92 0.96
CA SER A 131 12.55 -8.87 0.82
C SER A 131 13.05 -10.30 0.94
N ASP A 132 12.34 -11.12 1.73
CA ASP A 132 12.59 -12.56 1.83
C ASP A 132 12.27 -13.30 0.52
N ASP A 133 11.31 -12.78 -0.26
CA ASP A 133 10.94 -13.28 -1.59
C ASP A 133 11.01 -12.10 -2.59
N PRO A 134 12.15 -11.91 -3.27
CA PRO A 134 12.34 -10.80 -4.21
C PRO A 134 11.67 -11.03 -5.57
N ASP A 135 11.18 -12.23 -5.88
CA ASP A 135 10.63 -12.56 -7.20
C ASP A 135 9.42 -11.70 -7.59
N PRO A 136 8.42 -11.45 -6.71
CA PRO A 136 7.33 -10.52 -6.99
C PRO A 136 7.81 -9.10 -7.32
N VAL A 137 8.89 -8.63 -6.68
CA VAL A 137 9.48 -7.31 -6.94
C VAL A 137 10.12 -7.27 -8.33
N LEU A 138 10.83 -8.33 -8.71
CA LEU A 138 11.38 -8.47 -10.06
C LEU A 138 10.28 -8.54 -11.12
N GLN A 139 9.21 -9.30 -10.87
CA GLN A 139 8.05 -9.39 -11.77
C GLN A 139 7.34 -8.05 -11.94
N LEU A 140 7.15 -7.30 -10.84
CA LEU A 140 6.62 -5.94 -10.90
C LEU A 140 7.52 -5.04 -11.74
N ALA A 141 8.83 -5.04 -11.51
CA ALA A 141 9.78 -4.24 -12.27
C ALA A 141 9.79 -4.60 -13.77
N ARG A 142 9.66 -5.88 -14.15
CA ARG A 142 9.50 -6.32 -15.55
C ARG A 142 8.21 -5.78 -16.16
N GLY A 143 7.11 -5.79 -15.41
CA GLY A 143 5.84 -5.22 -15.88
C GLY A 143 5.95 -3.71 -16.10
N LEU A 144 6.58 -2.99 -15.17
CA LEU A 144 6.79 -1.55 -15.28
C LEU A 144 7.73 -1.17 -16.43
N SER A 145 8.69 -2.03 -16.81
CA SER A 145 9.59 -1.73 -17.93
C SER A 145 8.91 -1.66 -19.29
N GLN A 146 7.66 -2.12 -19.40
CA GLN A 146 6.85 -1.99 -20.62
C GLN A 146 6.18 -0.61 -20.72
N LEU A 147 6.25 0.21 -19.68
CA LEU A 147 5.68 1.55 -19.66
C LEU A 147 6.68 2.59 -20.17
N SER A 148 6.17 3.54 -20.95
CA SER A 148 6.98 4.62 -21.50
C SER A 148 7.61 5.47 -20.38
N GLY A 149 8.94 5.59 -20.39
CA GLY A 149 9.73 6.30 -19.38
C GLY A 149 10.35 5.40 -18.31
N TYR A 150 10.04 4.09 -18.29
CA TYR A 150 10.54 3.12 -17.30
C TYR A 150 11.28 1.93 -17.93
N GLU A 151 11.55 1.96 -19.22
CA GLU A 151 12.16 0.88 -20.02
C GLU A 151 13.49 0.41 -19.44
N ARG A 152 14.24 1.33 -18.82
CA ARG A 152 15.51 1.06 -18.14
C ARG A 152 15.39 0.08 -16.95
N LEU A 153 14.19 -0.18 -16.45
CA LEU A 153 13.95 -1.23 -15.45
C LEU A 153 14.25 -2.63 -15.99
N GLU A 154 14.16 -2.87 -17.30
CA GLU A 154 14.49 -4.17 -17.89
C GLU A 154 15.96 -4.56 -17.63
N ARG A 155 16.88 -3.61 -17.79
CA ARG A 155 18.29 -3.81 -17.47
C ARG A 155 18.47 -4.05 -15.97
N TRP A 156 17.81 -3.25 -15.13
CA TRP A 156 17.85 -3.42 -13.67
C TRP A 156 17.40 -4.82 -13.23
N VAL A 157 16.40 -5.39 -13.89
CA VAL A 157 15.94 -6.76 -13.62
C VAL A 157 16.95 -7.79 -14.08
N ARG A 158 17.49 -7.68 -15.30
CA ARG A 158 18.50 -8.62 -15.82
C ARG A 158 19.73 -8.68 -14.92
N ASP A 159 20.22 -7.52 -14.49
CA ASP A 159 21.39 -7.43 -13.61
C ASP A 159 21.19 -8.14 -12.26
N ARG A 160 19.93 -8.23 -11.77
CA ARG A 160 19.60 -8.90 -10.50
C ARG A 160 19.22 -10.37 -10.64
N ALA A 161 18.52 -10.72 -11.72
CA ALA A 161 18.19 -12.11 -12.01
C ALA A 161 19.46 -12.93 -12.29
N GLY A 162 20.49 -12.33 -12.89
CA GLY A 162 21.77 -12.98 -13.16
C GLY A 162 22.68 -13.17 -11.94
N THR A 163 22.38 -12.53 -10.80
CA THR A 163 23.16 -12.68 -9.54
C THR A 163 22.67 -13.82 -8.64
N VAL A 164 21.59 -14.50 -9.02
CA VAL A 164 21.00 -15.64 -8.27
C VAL A 164 21.39 -16.99 -8.90
N GLY A 165 22.30 -16.98 -9.89
CA GLY A 165 22.83 -18.17 -10.57
C GLY A 165 24.23 -18.56 -10.12
#